data_AF-A0A967CIN6-F1
#
_entry.id   AF-A0A967CIN6-F1
#
_cell.length_a   1.000
_cell.length_b   1.000
_cell.length_c   1.000
_cell.angle_alpha   90.00
_cell.angle_beta   90.00
_cell.angle_gamma   90.00
#
_symmetry.space_group_name_H-M   'P 1'
#
loop_
_entity.id
_entity.type
_entity.pdbx_description
1 polymer ?
#
loop_
_entity_poly.entity_id
_entity_poly.type
_entity_poly.pdbx_seq_one_letter_code
_entity_poly.pdbx_strand_id
1 'polypeptide(L)'
;PSRRPTDGRYGENPNRLQHYYQYQVIIKPSPPDLQELYLGSLEAIGMDMALHDIRFVEDDWESPTLGAWGLGWEVWCDGMEVSQFTYFQQVGGHDCHPVSGELTYGLERLAMYVLGVDHVMDMPFNDPQTEIPLTYGDVFLQTEQEYARWNFDVANTEMLLKHFEDAEAECKAILNQPAQDPKTGKAIVMAHPAYDQCIKASHLFNLLDARGVISVTERQAYIGRVRALAKQCADAFVQTPAGGAVS
;
A
#
# COMPACT_ATOMS: atom_id res chain seq x y z
N PRO A 1 -7.67 -2.44 2.10
CA PRO A 1 -8.06 -1.30 1.23
C PRO A 1 -6.94 -0.28 1.11
N SER A 2 -6.61 0.09 -0.13
CA SER A 2 -5.49 0.98 -0.47
C SER A 2 -6.02 2.20 -1.21
N ARG A 3 -5.41 3.37 -0.97
CA ARG A 3 -5.76 4.63 -1.64
C ARG A 3 -4.57 5.20 -2.42
N ARG A 4 -4.76 5.44 -3.71
CA ARG A 4 -3.83 6.10 -4.62
C ARG A 4 -4.53 7.29 -5.30
N PRO A 5 -4.53 8.49 -4.67
CA PRO A 5 -5.25 9.65 -5.19
C PRO A 5 -5.00 9.98 -6.67
N THR A 6 -3.78 9.80 -7.16
CA THR A 6 -3.36 10.04 -8.56
C THR A 6 -3.96 9.06 -9.57
N ASP A 7 -4.43 7.90 -9.11
CA ASP A 7 -5.00 6.85 -9.95
C ASP A 7 -6.49 7.03 -10.24
N GLY A 8 -7.15 8.04 -9.65
CA GLY A 8 -8.57 8.26 -9.85
C GLY A 8 -8.95 8.49 -11.31
N ARG A 9 -10.05 7.89 -11.76
CA ARG A 9 -10.53 8.01 -13.16
C ARG A 9 -12.02 8.27 -13.28
N TYR A 10 -12.63 8.87 -12.26
CA TYR A 10 -14.06 9.20 -12.21
C TYR A 10 -15.00 8.00 -12.49
N GLY A 11 -14.50 6.77 -12.31
CA GLY A 11 -15.22 5.53 -12.62
C GLY A 11 -15.33 5.18 -14.10
N GLU A 12 -14.60 5.88 -14.99
CA GLU A 12 -14.65 5.67 -16.45
C GLU A 12 -13.59 4.70 -16.97
N ASN A 13 -12.57 4.38 -16.16
CA ASN A 13 -11.52 3.45 -16.55
C ASN A 13 -11.86 2.02 -16.11
N PRO A 14 -11.70 1.01 -16.99
CA PRO A 14 -12.08 -0.37 -16.69
C PRO A 14 -11.25 -1.01 -15.57
N ASN A 15 -10.01 -0.55 -15.35
CA ASN A 15 -9.01 -1.28 -14.56
C ASN A 15 -8.27 -0.41 -13.52
N ARG A 16 -8.58 0.89 -13.43
CA ARG A 16 -7.85 1.85 -12.59
C ARG A 16 -8.81 2.61 -11.66
N LEU A 17 -8.49 2.57 -10.37
CA LEU A 17 -9.28 3.13 -9.27
C LEU A 17 -8.38 3.91 -8.33
N GLN A 18 -8.85 5.03 -7.75
CA GLN A 18 -8.12 5.65 -6.63
C GLN A 18 -8.23 4.86 -5.33
N HIS A 19 -9.24 4.01 -5.18
CA HIS A 19 -9.42 3.13 -4.02
C HIS A 19 -9.72 1.70 -4.48
N TYR A 20 -8.94 0.74 -3.99
CA TYR A 20 -9.04 -0.65 -4.41
C TYR A 20 -8.57 -1.60 -3.28
N TYR A 21 -8.82 -2.89 -3.44
CA TYR A 21 -8.48 -3.91 -2.44
C TYR A 21 -7.24 -4.70 -2.84
N GLN A 22 -6.19 -4.55 -2.04
CA GLN A 22 -5.08 -5.49 -2.04
C GLN A 22 -5.38 -6.63 -1.07
N TYR A 23 -5.01 -7.85 -1.46
CA TYR A 23 -4.77 -8.93 -0.50
C TYR A 23 -3.27 -8.98 -0.24
N GLN A 24 -2.88 -8.84 1.01
CA GLN A 24 -1.49 -8.70 1.41
C GLN A 24 -1.04 -9.94 2.18
N VAL A 25 0.06 -10.56 1.75
CA VAL A 25 0.70 -11.66 2.46
C VAL A 25 2.15 -11.28 2.76
N ILE A 26 2.57 -11.47 4.00
CA ILE A 26 3.97 -11.38 4.43
C ILE A 26 4.34 -12.69 5.10
N ILE A 27 5.40 -13.33 4.62
CA ILE A 27 5.96 -14.55 5.21
C ILE A 27 7.42 -14.30 5.54
N LYS A 28 7.76 -14.42 6.83
CA LYS A 28 9.11 -14.19 7.35
C LYS A 28 9.53 -15.36 8.27
N PRO A 29 10.54 -16.17 7.91
CA PRO A 29 11.34 -16.09 6.68
C PRO A 29 10.56 -16.44 5.42
N SER A 30 10.99 -15.92 4.27
CA SER A 30 10.42 -16.32 2.97
C SER A 30 10.64 -17.83 2.72
N PRO A 31 9.60 -18.59 2.34
CA PRO A 31 9.73 -20.01 2.05
C PRO A 31 10.34 -20.22 0.64
N PRO A 32 11.08 -21.34 0.43
CA PRO A 32 11.75 -21.60 -0.84
C PRO A 32 10.77 -21.88 -2.00
N ASP A 33 9.54 -22.27 -1.70
CA ASP A 33 8.45 -22.62 -2.61
C ASP A 33 7.38 -21.52 -2.71
N LEU A 34 7.71 -20.26 -2.39
CA LEU A 34 6.75 -19.14 -2.38
C LEU A 34 5.98 -18.98 -3.70
N GLN A 35 6.64 -19.19 -4.84
CA GLN A 35 5.98 -19.13 -6.16
C GLN A 35 4.96 -20.27 -6.36
N GLU A 36 5.27 -21.48 -5.89
CA GLU A 36 4.35 -22.62 -5.97
C GLU A 36 3.12 -22.39 -5.09
N LEU A 37 3.32 -21.88 -3.86
CA LEU A 37 2.24 -21.50 -2.96
C LEU A 37 1.32 -20.43 -3.58
N TYR A 38 1.90 -19.45 -4.26
CA TYR A 38 1.13 -18.43 -4.99
C TYR A 38 0.31 -19.03 -6.13
N LEU A 39 0.91 -19.86 -6.99
CA LEU A 39 0.19 -20.49 -8.10
C LEU A 39 -0.94 -21.39 -7.60
N GLY A 40 -0.69 -22.16 -6.53
CA GLY A 40 -1.74 -22.95 -5.87
C GLY A 40 -2.86 -22.09 -5.28
N SER A 41 -2.56 -20.87 -4.82
CA SER A 41 -3.58 -19.93 -4.36
C SER A 41 -4.46 -19.39 -5.50
N LEU A 42 -3.91 -19.20 -6.70
CA LEU A 42 -4.67 -18.80 -7.88
C LEU A 42 -5.58 -19.95 -8.36
N GLU A 43 -5.06 -21.18 -8.39
CA GLU A 43 -5.86 -22.36 -8.72
C GLU A 43 -7.03 -22.52 -7.73
N ALA A 44 -6.79 -22.29 -6.44
CA ALA A 44 -7.82 -22.40 -5.40
C ALA A 44 -8.98 -21.40 -5.56
N ILE A 45 -8.78 -20.27 -6.26
CA ILE A 45 -9.84 -19.30 -6.56
C ILE A 45 -10.44 -19.49 -7.97
N GLY A 46 -10.08 -20.57 -8.67
CA GLY A 46 -10.66 -20.94 -9.96
C GLY A 46 -9.91 -20.41 -11.18
N MET A 47 -8.68 -19.91 -11.04
CA MET A 47 -7.86 -19.60 -12.21
C MET A 47 -7.31 -20.87 -12.85
N ASP A 48 -7.67 -21.12 -14.11
CA ASP A 48 -7.14 -22.22 -14.91
C ASP A 48 -5.87 -21.79 -15.67
N MET A 49 -4.72 -22.26 -15.19
CA MET A 49 -3.40 -21.97 -15.78
C MET A 49 -3.21 -22.55 -17.20
N ALA A 50 -4.08 -23.45 -17.66
CA ALA A 50 -4.07 -23.92 -19.05
C ALA A 50 -4.76 -22.94 -20.01
N LEU A 51 -5.61 -22.06 -19.48
CA LEU A 51 -6.34 -21.05 -20.26
C LEU A 51 -5.69 -19.66 -20.17
N HIS A 52 -5.00 -19.38 -19.06
CA HIS A 52 -4.39 -18.08 -18.78
C HIS A 52 -2.86 -18.13 -18.87
N ASP A 53 -2.27 -17.15 -19.55
CA ASP A 53 -0.83 -17.00 -19.68
C ASP A 53 -0.26 -16.21 -18.49
N ILE A 54 0.21 -16.94 -17.48
CA ILE A 54 0.87 -16.38 -16.29
C ILE A 54 2.36 -16.21 -16.53
N ARG A 55 2.86 -14.99 -16.39
CA ARG A 55 4.27 -14.64 -16.56
C ARG A 55 4.81 -13.91 -15.35
N PHE A 56 5.99 -14.33 -14.90
CA PHE A 56 6.79 -13.62 -13.91
C PHE A 56 7.77 -12.73 -14.65
N VAL A 57 7.56 -11.41 -14.58
CA VAL A 57 8.43 -10.41 -15.20
C VAL A 57 9.29 -9.82 -14.09
N GLU A 58 10.61 -9.93 -14.23
CA GLU A 58 11.55 -9.37 -13.24
C GLU A 58 11.31 -7.87 -13.09
N ASP A 59 11.07 -7.44 -11.86
CA ASP A 59 10.94 -6.04 -11.49
C ASP A 59 11.45 -5.84 -10.05
N ASP A 60 12.38 -4.91 -9.90
CA ASP A 60 12.89 -4.53 -8.59
C ASP A 60 11.91 -3.54 -7.97
N TRP A 61 11.43 -3.86 -6.77
CA TRP A 61 10.48 -3.01 -6.08
C TRP A 61 11.21 -2.02 -5.17
N GLU A 62 10.87 -0.74 -5.31
CA GLU A 62 11.26 0.31 -4.37
C GLU A 62 10.01 1.06 -3.87
N SER A 63 9.94 1.26 -2.55
CA SER A 63 9.10 2.32 -1.97
C SER A 63 9.99 3.41 -1.40
N PRO A 64 10.24 4.48 -2.19
CA PRO A 64 11.10 5.55 -1.77
C PRO A 64 10.68 6.19 -0.45
N THR A 65 9.37 6.34 -0.20
CA THR A 65 8.85 6.97 1.03
C THR A 65 9.02 6.09 2.27
N LEU A 66 9.16 4.78 2.14
CA LEU A 66 9.38 3.87 3.25
C LEU A 66 10.85 3.54 3.48
N GLY A 67 11.75 3.96 2.58
CA GLY A 67 13.15 3.51 2.60
C GLY A 67 13.22 1.99 2.53
N ALA A 68 12.34 1.40 1.73
CA ALA A 68 12.20 -0.03 1.58
C ALA A 68 12.45 -0.41 0.12
N TRP A 69 13.18 -1.50 -0.08
CA TRP A 69 13.44 -2.06 -1.41
C TRP A 69 13.62 -3.57 -1.34
N GLY A 70 13.35 -4.22 -2.45
CA GLY A 70 13.46 -5.67 -2.59
C GLY A 70 13.56 -6.10 -4.03
N LEU A 71 14.03 -7.33 -4.23
CA LEU A 71 14.04 -8.00 -5.53
C LEU A 71 12.70 -8.69 -5.73
N GLY A 72 12.20 -8.81 -6.95
CA GLY A 72 10.90 -9.40 -7.14
C GLY A 72 10.47 -9.61 -8.58
N TRP A 73 9.16 -9.82 -8.71
CA TRP A 73 8.51 -10.02 -9.99
C TRP A 73 7.14 -9.34 -9.98
N GLU A 74 6.82 -8.66 -11.07
CA GLU A 74 5.43 -8.45 -11.44
C GLU A 74 4.87 -9.75 -12.03
N VAL A 75 3.67 -10.14 -11.59
CA VAL A 75 2.96 -11.27 -12.17
C VAL A 75 1.91 -10.76 -13.13
N TRP A 76 2.04 -11.13 -14.39
CA TRP A 76 1.15 -10.77 -15.47
C TRP A 76 0.27 -11.97 -15.83
N CYS A 77 -1.04 -11.74 -15.97
CA CYS A 77 -2.02 -12.68 -16.47
C CYS A 77 -2.64 -12.09 -17.73
N ASP A 78 -2.53 -12.78 -18.87
CA ASP A 78 -3.13 -12.36 -20.15
C ASP A 78 -2.88 -10.88 -20.52
N GLY A 79 -1.68 -10.37 -20.20
CA GLY A 79 -1.30 -8.99 -20.50
C GLY A 79 -1.76 -7.93 -19.50
N MET A 80 -2.26 -8.31 -18.32
CA MET A 80 -2.47 -7.40 -17.19
C MET A 80 -1.73 -7.88 -15.93
N GLU A 81 -1.04 -6.97 -15.26
CA GLU A 81 -0.42 -7.21 -13.96
C GLU A 81 -1.51 -7.53 -12.90
N VAL A 82 -1.44 -8.70 -12.24
CA VAL A 82 -2.43 -9.15 -11.25
C VAL A 82 -1.85 -9.29 -9.84
N SER A 83 -0.53 -9.38 -9.70
CA SER A 83 0.13 -9.48 -8.40
C SER A 83 1.57 -8.98 -8.44
N GLN A 84 2.11 -8.61 -7.28
CA GLN A 84 3.51 -8.27 -7.08
C GLN A 84 4.14 -9.25 -6.08
N PHE A 85 5.32 -9.74 -6.41
CA PHE A 85 6.24 -10.40 -5.49
C PHE A 85 7.34 -9.45 -5.07
N THR A 86 7.65 -9.42 -3.78
CA THR A 86 8.80 -8.66 -3.25
C THR A 86 9.54 -9.48 -2.19
N TYR A 87 10.85 -9.63 -2.35
CA TYR A 87 11.76 -10.17 -1.35
C TYR A 87 12.50 -9.00 -0.70
N PHE A 88 11.98 -8.52 0.42
CA PHE A 88 12.51 -7.33 1.10
C PHE A 88 13.96 -7.52 1.51
N GLN A 89 14.84 -6.70 0.93
CA GLN A 89 16.24 -6.62 1.33
C GLN A 89 16.43 -5.57 2.42
N GLN A 90 15.67 -4.48 2.35
CA GLN A 90 15.71 -3.40 3.34
C GLN A 90 14.30 -2.85 3.60
N VAL A 91 14.04 -2.48 4.85
CA VAL A 91 12.81 -1.77 5.26
C VAL A 91 13.18 -0.69 6.27
N GLY A 92 12.73 0.55 6.05
CA GLY A 92 13.05 1.68 6.94
C GLY A 92 14.55 1.96 7.05
N GLY A 93 15.33 1.61 6.03
CA GLY A 93 16.80 1.69 6.06
C GLY A 93 17.51 0.62 6.89
N HIS A 94 16.81 -0.43 7.34
CA HIS A 94 17.39 -1.58 8.06
C HIS A 94 17.38 -2.82 7.19
N ASP A 95 18.50 -3.54 7.17
CA ASP A 95 18.64 -4.77 6.40
C ASP A 95 17.77 -5.90 6.97
N CYS A 96 17.07 -6.61 6.10
CA CYS A 96 16.13 -7.65 6.50
C CYS A 96 16.84 -8.97 6.76
N HIS A 97 16.86 -9.38 8.04
CA HIS A 97 17.37 -10.69 8.46
C HIS A 97 16.35 -11.41 9.36
N PRO A 98 15.79 -12.56 8.94
CA PRO A 98 15.80 -13.10 7.57
C PRO A 98 15.00 -12.22 6.58
N VAL A 99 15.21 -12.42 5.29
CA VAL A 99 14.42 -11.78 4.21
C VAL A 99 12.94 -12.16 4.35
N SER A 100 12.08 -11.16 4.20
CA SER A 100 10.62 -11.34 4.18
C SER A 100 10.16 -11.51 2.72
N GLY A 101 9.35 -12.52 2.47
CA GLY A 101 8.62 -12.65 1.20
C GLY A 101 7.28 -11.94 1.30
N GLU A 102 6.99 -11.09 0.32
CA GLU A 102 5.74 -10.37 0.16
C GLU A 102 5.01 -10.83 -1.09
N LEU A 103 3.71 -11.07 -0.95
CA LEU A 103 2.78 -11.22 -2.07
C LEU A 103 1.69 -10.18 -1.94
N THR A 104 1.49 -9.40 -3.00
CA THR A 104 0.44 -8.39 -3.06
C THR A 104 -0.47 -8.71 -4.25
N TYR A 105 -1.71 -9.11 -3.99
CA TYR A 105 -2.68 -9.44 -5.02
C TYR A 105 -3.58 -8.24 -5.33
N GLY A 106 -3.82 -7.95 -6.60
CA GLY A 106 -4.85 -7.01 -7.05
C GLY A 106 -6.19 -7.71 -7.16
N LEU A 107 -7.03 -7.60 -6.12
CA LEU A 107 -8.24 -8.42 -6.02
C LEU A 107 -9.25 -8.14 -7.13
N GLU A 108 -9.45 -6.88 -7.49
CA GLU A 108 -10.38 -6.52 -8.57
C GLU A 108 -9.93 -7.11 -9.91
N ARG A 109 -8.64 -7.04 -10.23
CA ARG A 109 -8.08 -7.58 -11.48
C ARG A 109 -8.22 -9.11 -11.53
N LEU A 110 -7.91 -9.80 -10.44
CA LEU A 110 -8.07 -11.25 -10.35
C LEU A 110 -9.54 -11.68 -10.47
N ALA A 111 -10.44 -10.97 -9.78
CA ALA A 111 -11.86 -11.27 -9.82
C ALA A 111 -12.44 -11.02 -11.22
N MET A 112 -12.01 -9.97 -11.93
CA MET A 112 -12.39 -9.72 -13.32
C MET A 112 -12.02 -10.90 -14.23
N TYR A 113 -10.83 -11.50 -14.06
CA TYR A 113 -10.44 -12.70 -14.81
C TYR A 113 -11.29 -13.92 -14.46
N VAL A 114 -11.44 -14.22 -13.17
CA VAL A 114 -12.21 -15.38 -12.70
C VAL A 114 -13.68 -15.30 -13.11
N LEU A 115 -14.25 -14.09 -13.10
CA LEU A 115 -15.66 -13.85 -13.43
C LEU A 115 -15.89 -13.53 -14.91
N GLY A 116 -14.84 -13.36 -15.71
CA GLY A 116 -14.92 -13.04 -17.14
C GLY A 116 -15.55 -11.67 -17.43
N VAL A 117 -15.17 -10.64 -16.67
CA VAL A 117 -15.73 -9.28 -16.77
C VAL A 117 -14.65 -8.29 -17.23
N ASP A 118 -14.95 -7.48 -18.25
CA ASP A 118 -13.99 -6.53 -18.85
C ASP A 118 -13.87 -5.18 -18.13
N HIS A 119 -14.88 -4.81 -17.31
CA HIS A 119 -14.92 -3.53 -16.62
C HIS A 119 -15.21 -3.73 -15.13
N VAL A 120 -14.33 -3.21 -14.26
CA VAL A 120 -14.42 -3.42 -12.81
C VAL A 120 -15.78 -3.03 -12.22
N MET A 121 -16.41 -1.96 -12.72
CA MET A 121 -17.71 -1.51 -12.22
C MET A 121 -18.88 -2.43 -12.55
N ASP A 122 -18.74 -3.28 -13.58
CA ASP A 122 -19.78 -4.25 -13.97
C ASP A 122 -19.64 -5.59 -13.23
N MET A 123 -18.52 -5.77 -12.51
CA MET A 123 -18.22 -6.99 -11.77
C MET A 123 -19.25 -7.21 -10.64
N PRO A 124 -19.78 -8.42 -10.44
CA PRO A 124 -20.59 -8.75 -9.27
C PRO A 124 -19.82 -8.48 -7.96
N PHE A 125 -20.42 -7.71 -7.05
CA PHE A 125 -19.88 -7.49 -5.71
C PHE A 125 -20.26 -8.61 -4.74
N ASN A 126 -21.47 -9.16 -4.92
CA ASN A 126 -21.96 -10.33 -4.20
C ASN A 126 -22.52 -11.36 -5.19
N ASP A 127 -22.99 -12.50 -4.67
CA ASP A 127 -23.61 -13.54 -5.50
C ASP A 127 -24.82 -12.96 -6.27
N PRO A 128 -24.81 -13.00 -7.63
CA PRO A 128 -25.91 -12.52 -8.46
C PRO A 128 -27.26 -13.20 -8.20
N GLN A 129 -27.28 -14.33 -7.50
CA GLN A 129 -28.50 -15.07 -7.14
C GLN A 129 -29.08 -14.65 -5.78
N THR A 130 -28.45 -13.72 -5.07
CA THR A 130 -28.99 -13.16 -3.82
C THR A 130 -30.27 -12.36 -4.06
N GLU A 131 -31.05 -12.11 -3.00
CA GLU A 131 -32.28 -11.29 -3.09
C GLU A 131 -32.00 -9.86 -3.58
N ILE A 132 -30.83 -9.32 -3.24
CA ILE A 132 -30.36 -8.00 -3.67
C ILE A 132 -28.97 -8.18 -4.32
N PRO A 133 -28.91 -8.50 -5.61
CA PRO A 133 -27.65 -8.57 -6.33
C PRO A 133 -27.09 -7.17 -6.54
N LEU A 134 -25.79 -7.01 -6.29
CA LEU A 134 -25.07 -5.74 -6.42
C LEU A 134 -23.86 -5.94 -7.32
N THR A 135 -23.61 -4.95 -8.16
CA THR A 135 -22.35 -4.79 -8.89
C THR A 135 -21.36 -4.00 -8.04
N TYR A 136 -20.08 -4.04 -8.40
CA TYR A 136 -19.04 -3.22 -7.80
C TYR A 136 -19.34 -1.73 -8.01
N GLY A 137 -19.92 -1.37 -9.15
CA GLY A 137 -20.38 -0.03 -9.47
C GLY A 137 -21.47 0.47 -8.51
N ASP A 138 -22.43 -0.37 -8.13
CA ASP A 138 -23.48 -0.01 -7.16
C ASP A 138 -22.90 0.40 -5.79
N VAL A 139 -21.72 -0.14 -5.44
CA VAL A 139 -21.06 0.14 -4.16
C VAL A 139 -20.03 1.27 -4.26
N PHE A 140 -19.26 1.33 -5.35
CA PHE A 140 -18.05 2.15 -5.42
C PHE A 140 -18.04 3.23 -6.50
N LEU A 141 -18.93 3.20 -7.50
CA LEU A 141 -18.89 4.16 -8.62
C LEU A 141 -19.03 5.60 -8.13
N GLN A 142 -20.04 5.86 -7.28
CA GLN A 142 -20.25 7.18 -6.68
C GLN A 142 -19.02 7.63 -5.88
N THR A 143 -18.46 6.73 -5.08
CA THR A 143 -17.27 7.03 -4.25
C THR A 143 -16.07 7.38 -5.13
N GLU A 144 -15.82 6.63 -6.21
CA GLU A 144 -14.73 6.90 -7.14
C GLU A 144 -14.87 8.25 -7.83
N GLN A 145 -16.08 8.63 -8.24
CA GLN A 145 -16.39 9.95 -8.82
C GLN A 145 -16.15 11.09 -7.83
N GLU A 146 -16.64 10.95 -6.60
CA GLU A 146 -16.49 11.93 -5.55
C GLU A 146 -15.01 12.13 -5.18
N TYR A 147 -14.26 11.05 -4.97
CA TYR A 147 -12.85 11.14 -4.63
C TYR A 147 -11.99 11.62 -5.80
N ALA A 148 -12.26 11.21 -7.04
CA ALA A 148 -11.55 11.74 -8.20
C ALA A 148 -11.70 13.27 -8.28
N ARG A 149 -12.93 13.79 -8.20
CA ARG A 149 -13.19 15.23 -8.18
C ARG A 149 -12.53 15.91 -6.98
N TRP A 150 -12.57 15.30 -5.79
CA TRP A 150 -11.92 15.84 -4.61
C TRP A 150 -10.40 15.94 -4.80
N ASN A 151 -9.76 14.83 -5.18
CA ASN A 151 -8.32 14.68 -5.30
C ASN A 151 -7.74 15.58 -6.40
N PHE A 152 -8.45 15.76 -7.52
CA PHE A 152 -7.94 16.53 -8.66
C PHE A 152 -8.35 17.99 -8.66
N ASP A 153 -9.53 18.34 -8.14
CA ASP A 153 -10.11 19.67 -8.37
C ASP A 153 -10.34 20.47 -7.08
N VAL A 154 -10.87 19.81 -6.05
CA VAL A 154 -11.51 20.52 -4.90
C VAL A 154 -10.60 20.62 -3.67
N ALA A 155 -9.75 19.63 -3.41
CA ALA A 155 -9.00 19.58 -2.16
C ALA A 155 -8.17 20.86 -1.95
N ASN A 156 -8.33 21.46 -0.77
CA ASN A 156 -7.63 22.70 -0.40
C ASN A 156 -6.16 22.39 -0.10
N THR A 157 -5.28 22.87 -0.96
CA THR A 157 -3.84 22.58 -0.92
C THR A 157 -3.11 23.27 0.24
N GLU A 158 -3.56 24.45 0.68
CA GLU A 158 -2.99 25.14 1.85
C GLU A 158 -3.26 24.34 3.13
N MET A 159 -4.49 23.83 3.26
CA MET A 159 -4.86 22.98 4.40
C MET A 159 -4.13 21.64 4.37
N LEU A 160 -4.02 21.00 3.20
CA LEU A 160 -3.27 19.76 3.04
C LEU A 160 -1.78 19.94 3.40
N LEU A 161 -1.17 21.04 2.96
CA LEU A 161 0.22 21.36 3.29
C LEU A 161 0.39 21.57 4.80
N LYS A 162 -0.47 22.37 5.42
CA LYS A 162 -0.45 22.57 6.88
C LYS A 162 -0.58 21.24 7.63
N HIS A 163 -1.52 20.39 7.22
CA HIS A 163 -1.69 19.08 7.86
C HIS A 163 -0.49 18.16 7.65
N PHE A 164 0.19 18.25 6.51
CA PHE A 164 1.43 17.50 6.28
C PHE A 164 2.50 17.93 7.28
N GLU A 165 2.69 19.24 7.46
CA GLU A 165 3.65 19.82 8.41
C GLU A 165 3.28 19.48 9.86
N ASP A 166 2.00 19.56 10.22
CA ASP A 166 1.50 19.18 11.54
C ASP A 166 1.78 17.69 11.82
N ALA A 167 1.50 16.79 10.87
CA ALA A 167 1.76 15.35 11.01
C ALA A 167 3.27 15.05 11.10
N GLU A 168 4.11 15.73 10.30
CA GLU A 168 5.56 15.58 10.37
C GLU A 168 6.09 16.03 11.74
N ALA A 169 5.65 17.18 12.24
CA ALA A 169 6.06 17.71 13.53
C ALA A 169 5.62 16.79 14.68
N GLU A 170 4.37 16.32 14.66
CA GLU A 170 3.83 15.42 15.67
C GLU A 170 4.56 14.07 15.68
N CYS A 171 4.87 13.51 14.51
CA CYS A 171 5.68 12.28 14.40
C CYS A 171 7.01 12.44 15.17
N LYS A 172 7.73 13.54 14.92
CA LYS A 172 9.01 13.85 15.58
C LYS A 172 8.82 14.10 17.08
N ALA A 173 7.76 14.81 17.48
CA ALA A 173 7.46 15.10 18.87
C ALA A 173 7.20 13.82 19.68
N ILE A 174 6.48 12.85 19.11
CA ILE A 174 6.24 11.54 19.73
C ILE A 174 7.54 10.77 19.89
N LEU A 175 8.37 10.72 18.85
CA LEU A 175 9.67 10.01 18.88
C LEU A 175 10.66 10.62 19.87
N ASN A 176 10.56 11.93 20.13
CA ASN A 176 11.40 12.64 21.09
C ASN A 176 10.96 12.48 22.56
N GLN A 177 9.83 11.83 22.84
CA GLN A 177 9.44 11.59 24.22
C GLN A 177 10.42 10.62 24.91
N PRO A 178 10.73 10.84 26.20
CA PRO A 178 11.59 9.93 26.94
C PRO A 178 11.01 8.51 26.92
N ALA A 179 11.85 7.52 26.62
CA ALA A 179 11.43 6.12 26.67
C ALA A 179 10.99 5.72 28.08
N GLN A 180 11.52 6.34 29.13
CA GLN A 180 11.11 6.09 30.50
C GLN A 180 9.76 6.77 30.78
N ASP A 181 8.69 5.98 30.84
CA ASP A 181 7.36 6.51 31.15
C ASP A 181 7.31 6.97 32.62
N PRO A 182 7.00 8.26 32.89
CA PRO A 182 6.99 8.81 34.24
C PRO A 182 5.86 8.23 35.12
N LYS A 183 4.81 7.66 34.51
CA LYS A 183 3.65 7.15 35.24
C LYS A 183 3.86 5.72 35.72
N THR A 184 4.41 4.85 34.89
CA THR A 184 4.55 3.42 35.16
C THR A 184 5.97 3.01 35.51
N GLY A 185 6.98 3.85 35.26
CA GLY A 185 8.37 3.48 35.46
C GLY A 185 8.87 2.45 34.44
N LYS A 186 8.12 2.19 33.36
CA LYS A 186 8.54 1.27 32.29
C LYS A 186 9.26 1.99 31.15
N ALA A 187 10.18 1.29 30.49
CA ALA A 187 10.70 1.72 29.20
C ALA A 187 9.67 1.43 28.09
N ILE A 188 9.08 2.47 27.51
CA ILE A 188 8.04 2.44 26.48
C ILE A 188 8.48 3.36 25.35
N VAL A 189 8.97 2.78 24.26
CA VAL A 189 9.25 3.52 23.02
C VAL A 189 7.98 3.62 22.19
N MET A 190 7.63 4.84 21.77
CA MET A 190 6.35 5.14 21.11
C MET A 190 6.45 5.11 19.57
N ALA A 191 7.02 4.03 19.02
CA ALA A 191 7.24 3.89 17.57
C ALA A 191 5.93 3.83 16.76
N HIS A 192 4.92 3.08 17.23
CA HIS A 192 3.64 2.91 16.53
C HIS A 192 2.82 4.21 16.39
N PRO A 193 2.55 4.99 17.45
CA PRO A 193 1.81 6.25 17.30
C PRO A 193 2.57 7.29 16.46
N ALA A 194 3.92 7.25 16.47
CA ALA A 194 4.71 8.04 15.52
C ALA A 194 4.48 7.58 14.08
N TYR A 195 4.48 6.27 13.84
CA TYR A 195 4.26 5.69 12.51
C TYR A 195 2.86 6.03 11.96
N ASP A 196 1.82 6.13 12.79
CA ASP A 196 0.51 6.63 12.36
C ASP A 196 0.59 8.05 11.76
N GLN A 197 1.43 8.92 12.33
CA GLN A 197 1.66 10.26 11.78
C GLN A 197 2.48 10.22 10.48
N CYS A 198 3.45 9.31 10.37
CA CYS A 198 4.18 9.05 9.13
C CYS A 198 3.23 8.63 7.99
N ILE A 199 2.28 7.71 8.26
CA ILE A 199 1.27 7.28 7.28
C ILE A 199 0.39 8.45 6.85
N LYS A 200 -0.07 9.29 7.80
CA LYS A 200 -0.85 10.50 7.49
C LYS A 200 -0.06 11.44 6.59
N ALA A 201 1.20 11.73 6.92
CA ALA A 201 2.06 12.57 6.10
C ALA A 201 2.21 12.01 4.68
N SER A 202 2.41 10.70 4.54
CA SER A 202 2.47 10.03 3.23
C SER A 202 1.18 10.20 2.42
N HIS A 203 0.01 10.05 3.04
CA HIS A 203 -1.27 10.20 2.33
C HIS A 203 -1.55 11.66 1.95
N LEU A 204 -1.25 12.62 2.85
CA LEU A 204 -1.39 14.05 2.58
C LEU A 204 -0.48 14.50 1.43
N PHE A 205 0.74 13.97 1.36
CA PHE A 205 1.62 14.15 0.21
C PHE A 205 0.98 13.63 -1.08
N ASN A 206 0.41 12.42 -1.08
CA ASN A 206 -0.25 11.87 -2.28
C ASN A 206 -1.44 12.73 -2.75
N LEU A 207 -2.18 13.35 -1.83
CA LEU A 207 -3.26 14.29 -2.16
C LEU A 207 -2.72 15.58 -2.79
N LEU A 208 -1.62 16.13 -2.27
CA LEU A 208 -0.94 17.28 -2.86
C LEU A 208 -0.38 16.96 -4.26
N ASP A 209 0.19 15.77 -4.44
CA ASP A 209 0.70 15.27 -5.74
C ASP A 209 -0.46 15.15 -6.75
N ALA A 210 -1.59 14.57 -6.35
CA ALA A 210 -2.79 14.48 -7.18
C ALA A 210 -3.38 15.84 -7.56
N ARG A 211 -3.29 16.85 -6.67
CA ARG A 211 -3.70 18.23 -7.00
C ARG A 211 -2.77 18.92 -8.01
N GLY A 212 -1.62 18.32 -8.34
CA GLY A 212 -0.67 18.87 -9.31
C GLY A 212 0.03 20.15 -8.85
N VAL A 213 0.03 20.42 -7.53
CA VAL A 213 0.69 21.62 -6.96
C VAL A 213 2.13 21.38 -6.54
N ILE A 214 2.62 20.14 -6.64
CA ILE A 214 3.99 19.76 -6.33
C ILE A 214 4.77 19.63 -7.65
N SER A 215 5.83 20.42 -7.82
CA SER A 215 6.77 20.25 -8.94
C SER A 215 7.61 18.97 -8.80
N VAL A 216 8.24 18.51 -9.89
CA VAL A 216 9.11 17.32 -9.86
C VAL A 216 10.22 17.42 -8.79
N THR A 217 10.82 18.60 -8.63
CA THR A 217 11.86 18.84 -7.62
C THR A 217 11.29 18.79 -6.20
N GLU A 218 10.15 19.43 -5.97
CA GLU A 218 9.47 19.40 -4.66
C GLU A 218 9.03 17.98 -4.30
N ARG A 219 8.58 17.19 -5.29
CA ARG A 219 8.17 15.81 -5.10
C ARG A 219 9.29 14.97 -4.48
N GLN A 220 10.52 15.10 -4.98
CA GLN A 220 11.67 14.41 -4.41
C GLN A 220 11.97 14.88 -2.98
N ALA A 221 11.79 16.17 -2.68
CA ALA A 221 11.95 16.70 -1.32
C ALA A 221 10.90 16.12 -0.35
N TYR A 222 9.63 16.06 -0.75
CA TYR A 222 8.56 15.45 0.06
C TYR A 222 8.78 13.95 0.28
N ILE A 223 9.19 13.22 -0.77
CA ILE A 223 9.56 11.80 -0.64
C ILE A 223 10.68 11.63 0.38
N GLY A 224 11.71 12.48 0.34
CA GLY A 224 12.81 12.48 1.30
C GLY A 224 12.35 12.76 2.74
N ARG A 225 11.40 13.69 2.93
CA ARG A 225 10.82 14.00 4.25
C ARG A 225 10.04 12.80 4.81
N VAL A 226 9.17 12.18 4.02
CA VAL A 226 8.42 10.99 4.45
C VAL A 226 9.36 9.81 4.72
N ARG A 227 10.37 9.60 3.86
CA ARG A 227 11.44 8.60 4.08
C ARG A 227 12.16 8.80 5.40
N ALA A 228 12.49 10.04 5.75
CA ALA A 228 13.14 10.35 7.01
C ALA A 228 12.26 10.02 8.22
N LEU A 229 10.93 10.25 8.14
CA LEU A 229 9.99 9.85 9.18
C LEU A 229 9.91 8.32 9.31
N ALA A 230 9.72 7.62 8.19
CA ALA A 230 9.63 6.16 8.18
C ALA A 230 10.89 5.51 8.77
N LYS A 231 12.07 6.01 8.41
CA LYS A 231 13.35 5.58 8.98
C LYS A 231 13.40 5.81 10.49
N GLN A 232 13.03 7.00 10.98
CA GLN A 232 13.06 7.27 12.42
C GLN A 232 12.07 6.39 13.19
N CYS A 233 10.90 6.10 12.63
CA CYS A 233 9.95 5.14 13.20
C CYS A 233 10.54 3.74 13.27
N ALA A 234 11.23 3.29 12.22
CA ALA A 234 11.92 2.00 12.20
C ALA A 234 13.07 1.95 13.22
N ASP A 235 13.90 2.99 13.27
CA ASP A 235 15.00 3.16 14.25
C ASP A 235 14.48 3.09 15.70
N ALA A 236 13.31 3.67 15.98
CA ALA A 236 12.67 3.58 17.27
C ALA A 236 12.09 2.18 17.53
N PHE A 237 11.49 1.54 16.53
CA PHE A 237 10.89 0.20 16.69
C PHE A 237 11.94 -0.86 17.02
N VAL A 238 13.12 -0.83 16.37
CA VAL A 238 14.20 -1.80 16.64
C VAL A 238 14.78 -1.70 18.06
N GLN A 239 14.54 -0.59 18.76
CA GLN A 239 14.89 -0.43 20.18
C GLN A 239 13.88 -1.07 21.13
N THR A 240 12.75 -1.58 20.63
CA THR A 240 11.75 -2.29 21.43
C THR A 240 12.06 -3.78 21.53
N PRO A 241 11.56 -4.49 22.56
CA PRO A 241 11.65 -5.95 22.62
C PRO A 241 11.04 -6.64 21.39
N ALA A 242 9.94 -6.09 20.85
CA ALA A 242 9.29 -6.61 19.64
C ALA A 242 10.16 -6.41 18.37
N GLY A 243 10.95 -5.34 18.34
CA GLY A 243 11.92 -5.05 17.29
C GLY A 243 13.26 -5.76 17.44
N GLY A 244 13.45 -6.56 18.50
CA GLY A 244 14.64 -7.37 18.72
C GLY A 244 15.69 -6.75 19.64
N ALA A 245 15.39 -5.64 20.32
CA ALA A 245 16.28 -5.13 21.36
C ALA A 245 16.37 -6.12 22.52
N VAL A 246 17.60 -6.51 22.87
CA VAL A 246 17.86 -7.34 24.05
C VAL A 246 17.78 -6.44 25.29
N SER A 247 16.91 -6.79 26.24
CA SER A 247 16.75 -6.10 27.52
C SER A 247 17.97 -6.21 28.41
#